data_AF-A0A529HTA6-F1
#
_entry.id   AF-A0A529HTA6-F1
#
_cell.length_a   1.000
_cell.length_b   1.000
_cell.length_c   1.000
_cell.angle_alpha   90.00
_cell.angle_beta   90.00
_cell.angle_gamma   90.00
#
_symmetry.space_group_name_H-M   'P 1'
#
loop_
_entity.id
_entity.type
_entity.pdbx_description
1 polymer ?
#
loop_
_entity_poly.entity_id
_entity_poly.type
_entity_poly.pdbx_seq_one_letter_code
_entity_poly.pdbx_strand_id
1 'polypeptide(L)' 'ILTPRKSIDKDGNDVEVMTKGRHDPCVGIRAVPIGEAMVACAIADHYLRHRGQTGKGVGQ' A
#
# COMPACT_ATOMS: atom_id res chain seq x y z
N ILE A 1 -15.37 9.21 7.14
CA ILE A 1 -16.55 9.46 6.27
C ILE A 1 -17.79 9.13 7.07
N LEU A 2 -18.33 10.10 7.82
CA LEU A 2 -19.41 9.82 8.79
C LEU A 2 -20.81 9.96 8.20
N THR A 3 -20.94 10.48 6.98
CA THR A 3 -22.23 10.61 6.30
C THR A 3 -22.68 9.25 5.74
N PRO A 4 -23.96 8.89 5.89
CA PRO A 4 -24.53 7.69 5.27
C PRO A 4 -24.37 7.69 3.74
N ARG A 5 -24.12 6.51 3.17
CA ARG A 5 -23.93 6.28 1.74
C ARG A 5 -24.72 5.05 1.29
N LYS A 6 -25.32 5.11 0.10
CA LYS A 6 -25.97 3.95 -0.53
C LYS A 6 -24.92 2.94 -0.99
N SER A 7 -25.22 1.65 -0.82
CA SER A 7 -24.43 0.51 -1.25
C SER A 7 -25.36 -0.68 -1.50
N ILE A 8 -24.80 -1.82 -1.89
CA ILE A 8 -25.49 -3.12 -1.92
C ILE A 8 -24.83 -4.10 -0.95
N ASP A 9 -25.59 -5.06 -0.44
CA ASP A 9 -25.06 -6.20 0.31
C ASP A 9 -24.60 -7.34 -0.61
N LYS A 10 -24.18 -8.47 -0.02
CA LYS A 10 -23.69 -9.65 -0.77
C LYS A 10 -24.80 -10.39 -1.52
N ASP A 11 -26.05 -10.25 -1.06
CA ASP A 11 -27.23 -10.86 -1.66
C ASP A 11 -27.85 -9.96 -2.74
N GLY A 12 -27.32 -8.75 -2.92
CA GLY A 12 -27.70 -7.78 -3.93
C GLY A 12 -28.80 -6.81 -3.50
N ASN A 13 -29.18 -6.79 -2.22
CA ASN A 13 -30.19 -5.85 -1.72
C ASN A 13 -29.58 -4.46 -1.48
N ASP A 14 -30.37 -3.41 -1.68
CA ASP A 14 -29.97 -2.03 -1.38
C ASP A 14 -29.80 -1.84 0.13
N VAL A 15 -28.66 -1.24 0.53
CA VAL A 15 -28.36 -0.93 1.93
C VAL A 15 -27.78 0.48 2.07
N GLU A 16 -27.92 1.06 3.25
CA GLU A 16 -27.23 2.29 3.62
C GLU A 16 -26.08 2.00 4.59
N VAL A 17 -24.87 2.43 4.22
CA VAL A 17 -23.64 2.21 4.99
C VAL A 17 -23.19 3.52 5.62
N MET A 18 -22.90 3.48 6.92
CA MET A 18 -22.33 4.58 7.67
C MET A 18 -21.12 4.08 8.45
N THR A 19 -19.96 4.74 8.29
CA THR A 19 -18.77 4.39 9.08
C THR A 19 -18.94 4.89 10.52
N LYS A 20 -18.52 4.07 11.49
CA LYS A 20 -18.49 4.43 12.91
C LYS A 20 -17.05 4.74 13.31
N GLY A 21 -16.86 5.68 14.24
CA GLY A 21 -15.55 6.01 14.80
C GLY A 21 -14.65 6.85 13.88
N ARG A 22 -13.37 6.94 14.23
CA ARG A 22 -12.39 7.76 13.50
C ARG A 22 -11.99 7.06 12.20
N HIS A 23 -12.23 7.74 11.09
CA HIS A 23 -11.72 7.35 9.78
C HIS A 23 -10.60 8.31 9.37
N ASP A 24 -9.68 7.82 8.55
CA ASP A 24 -8.63 8.66 7.99
C ASP A 24 -9.24 9.60 6.94
N PRO A 25 -9.19 10.93 7.12
CA PRO A 25 -9.67 11.86 6.09
C PRO A 25 -8.75 11.88 4.87
N CYS A 26 -7.49 11.46 4.99
CA CYS A 26 -6.54 11.39 3.88
C CYS A 26 -5.53 10.26 4.07
N VAL A 27 -5.82 9.11 3.47
CA VAL A 27 -4.88 7.97 3.43
C VAL A 27 -3.58 8.30 2.69
N GLY A 28 -3.60 9.29 1.79
CA GLY A 28 -2.47 9.64 0.93
C GLY A 28 -1.23 10.11 1.69
N ILE A 29 -1.40 10.90 2.77
CA ILE A 29 -0.27 11.38 3.58
C ILE A 29 0.48 10.21 4.22
N ARG A 30 -0.26 9.19 4.66
CA ARG A 30 0.33 7.96 5.22
C ARG A 30 0.87 7.01 4.16
N ALA A 31 0.39 7.09 2.91
CA ALA A 31 0.84 6.25 1.83
C ALA A 31 2.27 6.61 1.37
N VAL A 32 2.70 7.86 1.51
CA VAL A 32 4.04 8.32 1.10
C VAL A 32 5.19 7.54 1.78
N PRO A 33 5.30 7.49 3.13
CA PRO A 33 6.38 6.74 3.78
C PRO A 33 6.32 5.23 3.49
N ILE A 34 5.12 4.69 3.22
CA ILE A 34 4.96 3.30 2.78
C ILE A 34 5.58 3.13 1.38
N GLY A 35 5.28 4.03 0.45
CA GLY A 35 5.85 4.06 -0.90
C GLY A 35 7.37 4.10 -0.89
N GLU A 36 7.96 4.99 -0.10
CA GLU A 36 9.42 5.12 0.05
C GLU A 36 10.06 3.82 0.53
N ALA A 37 9.48 3.19 1.57
CA ALA A 37 9.97 1.91 2.09
C ALA A 37 9.84 0.77 1.06
N MET A 38 8.73 0.71 0.33
CA MET A 38 8.52 -0.28 -0.72
C MET A 38 9.55 -0.15 -1.85
N VAL A 39 9.84 1.09 -2.28
CA VAL A 39 10.86 1.35 -3.31
C VAL A 39 12.25 0.95 -2.81
N ALA A 40 12.59 1.27 -1.56
CA ALA A 40 13.86 0.86 -0.97
C ALA A 40 14.01 -0.67 -0.95
N CYS A 41 12.96 -1.40 -0.56
CA CYS A 41 12.94 -2.86 -0.60
C CYS A 41 13.11 -3.41 -2.03
N ALA A 42 12.41 -2.83 -3.02
CA ALA A 42 12.53 -3.25 -4.41
C ALA A 42 13.96 -3.05 -4.96
N ILE A 43 14.58 -1.91 -4.66
CA ILE A 43 15.97 -1.63 -5.04
C ILE A 43 16.94 -2.59 -4.35
N ALA A 44 16.77 -2.82 -3.05
CA ALA A 44 17.62 -3.75 -2.29
C ALA A 44 17.54 -5.18 -2.84
N ASP A 45 16.33 -5.64 -3.18
CA ASP A 45 16.12 -6.94 -3.81
C ASP A 45 16.85 -7.04 -5.17
N HIS A 46 16.69 -6.05 -6.04
CA HIS A 46 17.42 -6.02 -7.31
C HIS A 46 18.94 -5.98 -7.14
N TYR A 47 19.43 -5.20 -6.17
CA TYR A 47 20.86 -5.13 -5.85
C TYR A 47 21.41 -6.49 -5.41
N LEU A 48 20.71 -7.17 -4.50
CA LEU A 48 21.12 -8.49 -4.01
C LEU A 48 21.04 -9.56 -5.09
N ARG A 49 19.99 -9.54 -5.94
CA ARG A 49 19.87 -10.44 -7.10
C ARG A 49 21.04 -10.27 -8.07
N HIS A 50 21.39 -9.03 -8.41
CA HIS A 50 22.53 -8.76 -9.28
C HIS A 50 23.82 -9.28 -8.65
N ARG A 51 24.08 -8.94 -7.38
CA ARG A 51 25.26 -9.42 -6.64
C ARG A 51 25.36 -10.94 -6.55
N GLY A 52 24.23 -11.63 -6.42
CA GLY A 52 24.16 -13.09 -6.42
C GLY A 52 24.50 -13.73 -7.76
N GLN A 53 24.27 -13.03 -8.88
CA GLN A 53 24.56 -13.51 -10.23
C GLN A 53 25.97 -13.17 -10.70
N THR A 54 26.46 -11.95 -10.42
CA THR A 54 27.74 -11.45 -10.95
C THR A 54 28.87 -11.47 -9.92
N GLY A 55 28.60 -11.82 -8.67
CA GLY A 55 29.55 -11.72 -7.57
C GLY A 55 29.90 -10.26 -7.24
N LYS A 56 30.99 -10.04 -6.50
CA LYS A 56 31.64 -8.73 -6.53
C LYS A 56 32.35 -8.63 -7.87
N GLY A 57 31.92 -7.71 -8.74
CA GLY A 57 32.74 -7.33 -9.88
C GLY A 57 34.16 -7.05 -9.38
N VAL A 58 35.16 -7.67 -10.01
CA VAL A 58 36.59 -7.47 -9.72
C VAL A 58 36.84 -5.96 -9.66
N GLY A 59 37.05 -5.40 -8.47
CA GLY A 59 37.25 -3.95 -8.29
C GLY A 59 36.62 -3.26 -7.06
N GLN A 60 36.10 -3.99 -6.06
CA GLN A 60 35.82 -3.46 -4.70
C GLN A 60 36.31 -4.37 -3.57
#